data_AF-A0AAV4J494-F1
#
_entry.id   AF-A0AAV4J494-F1
#
_cell.length_a   1.000
_cell.length_b   1.000
_cell.length_c   1.000
_cell.angle_alpha   90.00
_cell.angle_beta   90.00
_cell.angle_gamma   90.00
#
_symmetry.space_group_name_H-M   'P 1'
#
loop_
_entity.id
_entity.type
_entity.pdbx_description
1 polymer ?
#
loop_
_entity_poly.entity_id
_entity_poly.type
_entity_poly.pdbx_seq_one_letter_code
_entity_poly.pdbx_strand_id
1 'polypeptide(L)'
;MQLTNGQKLKLRLDWVRRNKKNHLELKNTKDLWTQCKLLMSMNDVGVKVILPSTIYGSPRFYTEAFQDTVAIVRHLGKPNIFITFTCNPKWPEIISALNSQEQAWDSPDLSC
;
A
#
# COMPACT_ATOMS: atom_id res chain seq x y z
N MET A 1 30.30 8.46 2.94
CA MET A 1 29.30 9.54 3.18
C MET A 1 28.00 8.90 3.62
N GLN A 2 27.59 9.11 4.88
CA GLN A 2 26.31 8.59 5.37
C GLN A 2 25.20 9.60 5.02
N LEU A 3 24.17 9.15 4.29
CA LEU A 3 22.99 9.96 3.97
C LEU A 3 22.23 10.28 5.26
N THR A 4 21.83 11.53 5.42
CA THR A 4 20.99 11.99 6.54
C THR A 4 19.60 11.34 6.46
N ASN A 5 18.94 11.17 7.61
CA ASN A 5 17.64 10.48 7.70
C ASN A 5 16.56 11.09 6.78
N GLY A 6 16.62 12.41 6.53
CA GLY A 6 15.72 13.09 5.58
C GLY A 6 15.98 12.72 4.12
N GLN A 7 17.23 12.47 3.73
CA GLN A 7 17.56 12.01 2.36
C GLN A 7 17.13 10.57 2.13
N LYS A 8 17.23 9.71 3.15
CA LYS A 8 16.69 8.33 3.09
C LYS A 8 15.17 8.32 2.94
N LEU A 9 14.47 9.20 3.65
CA LEU A 9 13.00 9.30 3.57
C LEU A 9 12.55 9.75 2.17
N LYS A 10 13.23 10.74 1.56
CA LYS A 10 12.96 11.15 0.18
C LYS A 10 13.18 10.01 -0.81
N LEU A 11 14.30 9.29 -0.70
CA LEU A 11 14.59 8.14 -1.56
C LEU A 11 13.54 7.02 -1.41
N ARG A 12 13.06 6.76 -0.19
CA ARG A 12 11.97 5.81 0.09
C ARG A 12 10.65 6.27 -0.53
N LEU A 13 10.28 7.54 -0.36
CA LEU A 13 9.07 8.14 -0.97
C LEU A 13 9.11 8.09 -2.51
N ASP A 14 10.26 8.42 -3.11
CA ASP A 14 10.44 8.38 -4.57
C ASP A 14 10.46 6.96 -5.12
N TRP A 15 10.92 5.98 -4.32
CA TRP A 15 10.82 4.57 -4.67
C TRP A 15 9.36 4.08 -4.62
N VAL A 16 8.61 4.43 -3.57
CA VAL A 16 7.18 4.07 -3.44
C VAL A 16 6.36 4.67 -4.58
N ARG A 17 6.62 5.93 -4.94
CA ARG A 17 5.94 6.60 -6.06
C ARG A 17 6.15 5.87 -7.39
N ARG A 18 7.38 5.41 -7.67
CA ARG A 18 7.74 4.69 -8.90
C ARG A 18 7.20 3.27 -8.95
N ASN A 19 7.13 2.59 -7.81
CA ASN A 19 6.70 1.19 -7.73
C ASN A 19 5.19 1.02 -7.46
N LYS A 20 4.43 2.13 -7.37
CA LYS A 20 2.99 2.11 -7.08
C LYS A 20 2.21 1.24 -8.09
N LYS A 21 2.49 1.35 -9.39
CA LYS A 21 1.82 0.54 -10.44
C LYS A 21 2.09 -0.97 -10.29
N ASN A 22 3.35 -1.37 -10.12
CA ASN A 22 3.72 -2.78 -9.93
C ASN A 22 3.11 -3.35 -8.64
N HIS A 23 2.95 -2.50 -7.61
CA HIS A 23 2.31 -2.88 -6.37
C HIS A 23 0.78 -3.01 -6.51
N LEU A 24 0.12 -2.31 -7.44
CA LEU A 24 -1.30 -2.50 -7.74
C LEU A 24 -1.56 -3.82 -8.48
N GLU A 25 -0.68 -4.23 -9.40
CA GLU A 25 -0.82 -5.54 -10.08
C GLU A 25 -0.74 -6.71 -9.11
N LEU A 26 0.06 -6.58 -8.04
CA LEU A 26 0.13 -7.57 -6.95
C LEU A 26 -1.10 -7.55 -6.02
N LYS A 27 -1.96 -6.52 -6.06
CA LYS A 27 -3.17 -6.44 -5.22
C LYS A 27 -4.28 -7.35 -5.70
N ASN A 28 -4.25 -7.80 -6.96
CA ASN A 28 -5.34 -8.59 -7.55
C ASN A 28 -5.22 -10.10 -7.33
N THR A 29 -4.20 -10.59 -6.62
CA THR A 29 -4.04 -12.02 -6.35
C THR A 29 -4.41 -12.37 -4.92
N LYS A 30 -5.56 -13.04 -4.80
CA LYS A 30 -6.12 -13.58 -3.56
C LYS A 30 -5.13 -14.50 -2.82
N ASP A 31 -5.21 -14.40 -1.49
CA ASP A 31 -4.59 -15.17 -0.40
C ASP A 31 -3.14 -14.87 0.02
N LEU A 32 -2.99 -14.56 1.31
CA LEU A 32 -1.74 -14.56 2.08
C LEU A 32 -0.93 -15.85 1.85
N TRP A 33 -1.64 -16.99 1.74
CA TRP A 33 -1.06 -18.29 1.43
C TRP A 33 -0.41 -18.33 0.05
N THR A 34 -1.06 -17.77 -0.97
CA THR A 34 -0.52 -17.66 -2.33
C THR A 34 0.74 -16.79 -2.33
N GLN A 35 0.72 -15.67 -1.60
CA GLN A 35 1.87 -14.77 -1.49
C GLN A 35 3.03 -15.40 -0.71
N CYS A 36 2.76 -16.13 0.37
CA CYS A 36 3.76 -16.92 1.07
C CYS A 36 4.39 -17.99 0.16
N LYS A 37 3.58 -18.69 -0.63
CA LYS A 37 4.05 -19.74 -1.54
C LYS A 37 4.99 -19.21 -2.62
N LEU A 38 4.77 -17.98 -3.11
CA LEU A 38 5.67 -17.32 -4.05
C LEU A 38 7.03 -16.95 -3.43
N LEU A 39 7.10 -16.81 -2.11
CA LEU A 39 8.32 -16.47 -1.37
C LEU A 39 9.07 -17.70 -0.83
N MET A 40 8.50 -18.90 -0.94
CA MET A 40 9.07 -20.13 -0.39
C MET A 40 9.52 -21.05 -1.53
N SER A 41 10.75 -21.54 -1.46
CA SER A 41 11.23 -22.59 -2.36
C SER A 41 10.61 -23.93 -1.96
N MET A 42 10.43 -24.87 -2.89
CA MET A 42 9.89 -26.21 -2.60
C MET A 42 10.72 -27.00 -1.56
N ASN A 43 11.94 -26.55 -1.26
CA ASN A 43 12.81 -27.13 -0.24
C ASN A 43 12.57 -26.59 1.19
N ASP A 44 11.72 -25.57 1.38
CA ASP A 44 11.51 -24.90 2.69
C ASP A 44 10.29 -25.42 3.47
N VAL A 45 9.78 -26.61 3.12
CA VAL A 45 8.63 -27.20 3.81
C VAL A 45 9.01 -27.54 5.25
N GLY A 46 8.41 -26.83 6.22
CA GLY A 46 8.69 -26.97 7.66
C GLY A 46 9.62 -25.90 8.24
N VAL A 47 10.15 -24.99 7.43
CA VAL A 47 10.97 -23.87 7.91
C VAL A 47 10.08 -22.73 8.38
N LYS A 48 10.35 -22.18 9.57
CA LYS A 48 9.69 -20.97 10.05
C LYS A 48 10.19 -19.77 9.22
N VAL A 49 9.45 -19.42 8.18
CA VAL A 49 9.72 -18.21 7.39
C VAL A 49 9.01 -17.03 8.02
N ILE A 50 9.72 -15.93 8.23
CA ILE A 50 9.11 -14.71 8.73
C ILE A 50 8.69 -13.84 7.55
N LEU A 51 7.38 -13.62 7.40
CA LEU A 51 6.80 -12.88 6.28
C LEU A 51 7.35 -11.44 6.21
N PRO A 52 7.77 -10.96 5.03
CA PRO A 52 8.12 -9.55 4.83
C PRO A 52 6.90 -8.64 4.96
N SER A 53 7.13 -7.38 5.34
CA SER A 53 6.08 -6.36 5.50
C SER A 53 5.44 -5.90 4.19
N THR A 54 6.05 -6.24 3.04
CA THR A 54 5.48 -6.00 1.70
C THR A 54 4.16 -6.75 1.47
N ILE A 55 3.91 -7.83 2.21
CA ILE A 55 2.68 -8.62 2.11
C ILE A 55 1.55 -7.94 2.88
N TYR A 56 0.56 -7.45 2.14
CA TYR A 56 -0.65 -6.86 2.72
C TYR A 56 -1.38 -7.86 3.63
N GLY A 57 -1.76 -7.41 4.82
CA GLY A 57 -2.46 -8.24 5.80
C GLY A 57 -1.56 -9.15 6.65
N SER A 58 -0.25 -9.17 6.43
CA SER A 58 0.68 -9.87 7.31
C SER A 58 0.85 -9.14 8.66
N PRO A 59 1.22 -9.84 9.75
CA PRO A 59 1.50 -9.20 11.03
C PRO A 59 2.58 -8.10 10.94
N ARG A 60 3.61 -8.32 10.09
CA ARG A 60 4.67 -7.34 9.83
C ARG A 60 4.19 -6.11 9.07
N PHE A 61 3.27 -6.28 8.13
CA PHE A 61 2.64 -5.16 7.42
C PHE A 61 1.94 -4.21 8.39
N TYR A 62 1.11 -4.74 9.30
CA TYR A 62 0.41 -3.91 10.28
C TYR A 62 1.36 -3.24 11.28
N THR A 63 2.42 -3.93 11.71
CA THR A 63 3.40 -3.33 12.63
C THR A 63 4.19 -2.20 11.97
N GLU A 64 4.64 -2.38 10.72
CA GLU A 64 5.33 -1.30 9.99
C GLU A 64 4.39 -0.11 9.73
N ALA A 65 3.16 -0.37 9.29
CA ALA A 65 2.17 0.70 9.06
C ALA A 65 1.87 1.50 10.34
N PHE A 66 1.79 0.83 11.49
CA PHE A 66 1.62 1.48 12.78
C PHE A 66 2.84 2.34 13.14
N GLN A 67 4.06 1.80 13.00
CA GLN A 67 5.30 2.53 13.28
C GLN A 67 5.45 3.76 12.39
N ASP A 68 5.17 3.63 11.09
CA ASP A 68 5.19 4.74 10.14
C ASP A 68 4.16 5.82 10.53
N THR A 69 2.95 5.41 10.92
CA THR A 69 1.92 6.35 11.40
C THR A 69 2.37 7.11 12.64
N VAL A 70 2.94 6.41 13.62
CA VAL A 70 3.46 7.05 14.85
C VAL A 70 4.63 7.98 14.54
N ALA A 71 5.52 7.61 13.61
CA ALA A 71 6.61 8.45 13.17
C ALA A 71 6.10 9.75 12.51
N ILE A 72 5.07 9.64 11.66
CA ILE A 72 4.41 10.78 11.02
C ILE A 72 3.78 11.70 12.08
N VAL A 73 3.01 11.14 13.01
CA VAL A 73 2.35 11.91 14.09
C VAL A 73 3.39 12.58 15.01
N ARG A 74 4.51 11.92 15.29
CA ARG A 74 5.61 12.50 16.07
C ARG A 74 6.28 13.67 15.35
N HIS A 75 6.36 13.62 14.01
CA HIS A 75 7.01 14.64 13.21
C HIS A 75 6.09 15.83 12.88
N LEU A 76 4.86 15.56 12.46
CA LEU A 76 3.90 16.56 12.00
C LEU A 76 2.91 17.02 13.08
N GLY A 77 2.89 16.34 14.23
CA GLY A 77 1.92 16.56 15.29
C GLY A 77 0.65 15.72 15.13
N LYS A 78 -0.21 15.79 16.15
CA LYS A 78 -1.49 15.08 16.16
C LYS A 78 -2.44 15.70 15.12
N PRO A 79 -3.13 14.89 14.29
CA PRO A 79 -4.17 15.40 13.42
C PRO A 79 -5.33 16.00 14.23
N ASN A 80 -5.73 17.20 13.84
CA ASN A 80 -6.88 17.92 14.40
C ASN A 80 -8.15 17.73 13.57
N ILE A 81 -8.01 17.43 12.27
CA ILE A 81 -9.13 17.33 11.32
C ILE A 81 -9.08 15.96 10.66
N PHE A 82 -10.21 15.26 10.70
CA PHE A 82 -10.45 14.05 9.91
C PHE A 82 -11.56 14.37 8.92
N ILE A 83 -11.24 14.40 7.62
CA ILE A 83 -12.23 14.61 6.57
C ILE A 83 -12.56 13.26 5.96
N THR A 84 -13.82 12.87 6.06
CA THR A 84 -14.35 11.66 5.42
C THR A 84 -15.17 12.08 4.21
N PHE A 85 -14.72 11.71 3.02
CA PHE A 85 -15.50 11.83 1.80
C PHE A 85 -16.15 10.49 1.49
N THR A 86 -17.46 10.47 1.30
CA THR A 86 -18.16 9.31 0.75
C THR A 86 -18.10 9.43 -0.76
N CYS A 87 -17.40 8.53 -1.46
CA CYS A 87 -17.45 8.46 -2.92
C CYS A 87 -18.48 7.41 -3.32
N ASN A 88 -19.54 7.82 -4.02
CA ASN A 88 -20.46 6.89 -4.65
C ASN A 88 -20.06 6.72 -6.12
N PRO A 89 -19.69 5.52 -6.59
CA PRO A 89 -19.27 5.30 -7.98
C PRO A 89 -20.36 5.63 -9.01
N LYS A 90 -21.62 5.78 -8.59
CA LYS A 90 -22.75 6.19 -9.44
C LYS A 90 -22.90 7.70 -9.58
N TRP A 91 -22.07 8.50 -8.92
CA TRP A 91 -22.14 9.95 -9.04
C TRP A 91 -21.71 10.42 -10.44
N PRO A 92 -22.41 11.41 -11.01
CA PRO A 92 -22.15 11.88 -12.37
C PRO A 92 -20.73 12.43 -12.52
N GLU A 93 -20.16 13.02 -11.47
CA GLU A 93 -18.79 13.51 -11.44
C GLU A 93 -17.78 12.36 -11.66
N ILE A 94 -17.98 11.22 -10.99
CA ILE A 94 -17.14 10.04 -11.15
C ILE A 94 -17.31 9.46 -12.55
N ILE A 95 -18.55 9.27 -13.01
CA ILE A 95 -18.82 8.73 -14.35
C ILE A 95 -18.24 9.62 -15.45
N SER A 96 -18.26 10.95 -15.27
CA SER A 96 -17.68 11.89 -16.23
C SER A 96 -16.14 11.89 -16.26
N ALA A 97 -15.51 11.50 -15.16
CA ALA A 97 -14.06 11.38 -15.05
C ALA A 97 -13.53 10.02 -15.53
N LEU A 98 -14.40 9.02 -15.69
CA LEU A 98 -14.03 7.70 -16.21
C LEU A 98 -13.93 7.72 -17.75
N ASN A 99 -12.94 7.00 -18.27
CA ASN A 99 -12.89 6.69 -19.70
C ASN A 99 -14.00 5.71 -20.07
N SER A 100 -14.50 5.74 -21.30
CA SER A 100 -15.67 4.95 -21.77
C SER A 100 -15.59 3.43 -21.58
N GLN A 101 -14.44 2.89 -21.17
CA GLN A 101 -14.18 1.45 -21.00
C GLN A 101 -13.77 1.10 -19.55
N GLU A 102 -13.55 2.07 -18.66
CA GLU A 102 -13.11 1.82 -17.30
C GLU A 102 -14.31 1.71 -16.36
N GLN A 103 -14.23 0.81 -15.38
CA GLN A 103 -15.17 0.77 -14.29
C GLN A 103 -14.60 1.55 -13.10
N ALA A 104 -15.49 2.09 -12.24
CA ALA A 104 -15.07 2.99 -11.17
C ALA A 104 -14.03 2.33 -10.24
N TRP A 105 -14.18 1.03 -9.98
CA TRP A 105 -13.26 0.22 -9.18
C TRP A 105 -11.89 -0.05 -9.82
N ASP A 106 -11.77 0.12 -11.15
CA ASP A 106 -10.49 -0.01 -11.85
C ASP A 106 -9.64 1.26 -11.72
N SER A 107 -10.27 2.38 -11.34
CA SER A 107 -9.65 3.68 -11.13
C SER A 107 -9.66 4.08 -9.64
N PRO A 108 -8.72 3.56 -8.82
CA PRO A 108 -8.66 3.84 -7.38
C PRO A 108 -8.33 5.30 -7.05
N ASP A 109 -7.99 6.11 -8.06
CA ASP A 109 -7.80 7.54 -7.92
C ASP A 109 -9.14 8.32 -7.97
N LEU A 110 -10.20 7.73 -8.53
CA LEU A 110 -11.52 8.36 -8.73
C LEU A 110 -12.61 7.80 -7.80
N SER A 111 -12.55 6.51 -7.47
CA SER A 111 -13.51 5.90 -6.56
C SER A 111 -12.84 4.95 -5.58
N CYS A 112 -13.41 4.89 -4.37
CA CYS A 112 -12.97 4.05 -3.26
C CYS A 112 -13.44 2.61 -3.43
#